data_AF-A0A7Z8R1Q4-F1
#
_entry.id   AF-A0A7Z8R1Q4-F1
#
_cell.length_a   1.000
_cell.length_b   1.000
_cell.length_c   1.000
_cell.angle_alpha   90.00
_cell.angle_beta   90.00
_cell.angle_gamma   90.00
#
_symmetry.space_group_name_H-M   'P 1'
#
loop_
_entity.id
_entity.type
_entity.pdbx_description
1 polymer ?
#
loop_
_entity_poly.entity_id
_entity_poly.type
_entity_poly.pdbx_seq_one_letter_code
_entity_poly.pdbx_strand_id
1 'polypeptide(L)'
;MLVTGVPECCEVAWRAWHMDALYVGAFIEEVDMHDIEVAIDITSHEDIISVYEELLKGSRNHLRSFVSKIEAEGVVYKAQYLTQEEVDAIVDRSMERGSI
;
A
#
# COMPACT_ATOMS: atom_id res chain seq x y z
N MET A 1 8.68 2.48 23.34
CA MET A 1 9.85 3.09 24.00
C MET A 1 9.63 4.59 23.91
N LEU A 2 9.29 5.25 25.02
CA LEU A 2 9.21 6.71 25.05
C LEU A 2 10.64 7.25 24.99
N VAL A 3 10.94 8.09 24.00
CA VAL A 3 12.26 8.71 23.86
C VAL A 3 12.28 9.88 24.83
N THR A 4 12.66 9.62 26.08
CA THR A 4 12.65 10.64 27.14
C THR A 4 13.49 11.86 26.72
N GLY A 5 12.88 13.06 26.70
CA GLY A 5 13.56 14.33 26.43
C GLY A 5 13.16 15.03 25.13
N VAL A 6 12.27 14.44 24.32
CA VAL A 6 11.68 15.11 23.16
C VAL A 6 10.49 15.96 23.62
N PRO A 7 10.41 17.26 23.28
CA PRO A 7 9.24 18.08 23.62
C PRO A 7 7.96 17.44 23.10
N GLU A 8 6.86 17.53 23.85
CA GLU A 8 5.56 16.93 23.48
C GLU A 8 5.15 17.35 22.05
N CYS A 9 5.39 18.61 21.67
CA CYS A 9 5.14 19.12 20.31
C CYS A 9 5.94 18.42 19.20
N CYS A 10 7.11 17.88 19.54
CA CYS A 10 7.98 17.19 18.61
C CYS A 10 7.52 15.73 18.47
N GLU A 11 7.09 15.05 19.55
CA GLU A 11 6.50 13.70 19.45
C GLU A 11 5.18 13.66 18.63
N VAL A 12 4.26 14.62 18.83
CA VAL A 12 3.03 14.68 17.99
C VAL A 12 3.34 14.98 16.53
N ALA A 13 4.34 15.83 16.26
CA ALA A 13 4.77 16.08 14.89
C ALA A 13 5.31 14.80 14.25
N TRP A 14 6.31 14.14 14.83
CA TRP A 14 6.89 12.92 14.25
C TRP A 14 5.83 11.84 13.96
N ARG A 15 4.87 11.66 14.86
CA ARG A 15 3.77 10.72 14.65
C ARG A 15 2.90 11.12 13.45
N ALA A 16 2.59 12.40 13.28
CA ALA A 16 1.84 12.89 12.11
C ALA A 16 2.60 12.62 10.80
N TRP A 17 3.87 13.02 10.71
CA TRP A 17 4.70 12.79 9.51
C TRP A 17 4.87 11.29 9.22
N HIS A 18 4.97 10.46 10.25
CA HIS A 18 5.03 9.01 10.11
C HIS A 18 3.72 8.45 9.51
N MET A 19 2.57 8.84 10.06
CA MET A 19 1.28 8.42 9.52
C MET A 19 1.09 8.92 8.09
N ASP A 20 1.39 10.18 7.80
CA ASP A 20 1.29 10.76 6.45
C ASP A 20 2.13 9.95 5.45
N ALA A 21 3.35 9.55 5.82
CA ALA A 21 4.20 8.72 4.97
C ALA A 21 3.59 7.32 4.71
N LEU A 22 2.97 6.71 5.73
CA LEU A 22 2.28 5.42 5.56
C LEU A 22 1.05 5.55 4.64
N TYR A 23 0.25 6.60 4.81
CA TYR A 23 -0.93 6.84 3.97
C TYR A 23 -0.56 7.16 2.53
N VAL A 24 0.50 7.94 2.30
CA VAL A 24 1.04 8.19 0.96
C VAL A 24 1.57 6.90 0.34
N GLY A 25 2.26 6.06 1.13
CA GLY A 25 2.72 4.75 0.67
C GLY A 25 1.55 3.89 0.19
N ALA A 26 0.52 3.73 1.02
CA ALA A 26 -0.67 2.96 0.64
C ALA A 26 -1.41 3.56 -0.57
N PHE A 27 -1.52 4.89 -0.65
CA PHE A 27 -2.14 5.58 -1.79
C PHE A 27 -1.41 5.29 -3.10
N ILE A 28 -0.07 5.31 -3.09
CA ILE A 28 0.73 5.01 -4.27
C ILE A 28 0.43 3.60 -4.78
N GLU A 29 0.35 2.60 -3.89
CA GLU A 29 0.09 1.23 -4.29
C GLU A 29 -1.34 1.05 -4.86
N GLU A 30 -2.33 1.77 -4.35
CA GLU A 30 -3.69 1.77 -4.92
C GLU A 30 -3.71 2.33 -6.36
N VAL A 31 -3.01 3.46 -6.59
CA VAL A 31 -2.91 4.07 -7.92
C VAL A 31 -2.09 3.19 -8.87
N ASP A 32 -0.98 2.62 -8.39
CA ASP A 32 -0.09 1.78 -9.18
C ASP A 32 -0.84 0.54 -9.70
N MET A 33 -1.67 -0.10 -8.88
CA MET A 33 -2.51 -1.21 -9.35
C MET A 33 -3.46 -0.81 -10.48
N HIS A 34 -4.13 0.33 -10.35
CA HIS A 34 -5.02 0.83 -11.41
C HIS A 34 -4.27 1.12 -12.71
N ASP A 35 -3.14 1.83 -12.60
CA ASP A 35 -2.33 2.20 -13.77
C ASP A 35 -1.75 0.95 -14.46
N ILE A 36 -1.34 -0.07 -13.71
CA ILE A 36 -0.86 -1.34 -14.26
C ILE A 36 -2.00 -2.11 -14.95
N GLU A 37 -3.20 -2.17 -14.37
CA GLU A 37 -4.36 -2.80 -15.01
C GLU A 37 -4.71 -2.11 -16.34
N VAL A 38 -4.71 -0.77 -16.36
CA VAL A 38 -4.87 0.01 -17.61
C VAL A 38 -3.74 -0.31 -18.61
N ALA A 39 -2.50 -0.45 -18.14
CA ALA A 39 -1.36 -0.78 -19.00
C ALA A 39 -1.47 -2.19 -19.61
N ILE A 40 -1.97 -3.17 -18.86
CA ILE A 40 -2.27 -4.53 -19.35
C ILE A 40 -3.33 -4.45 -20.46
N ASP A 41 -4.40 -3.68 -20.28
CA ASP A 41 -5.51 -3.58 -21.23
C ASP A 41 -5.12 -2.98 -22.59
N ILE A 42 -4.05 -2.18 -22.65
CA ILE A 42 -3.60 -1.49 -23.88
C ILE A 42 -2.41 -2.16 -24.59
N THR A 43 -1.84 -3.23 -24.03
CA THR A 43 -0.74 -3.97 -24.65
C THR A 43 -1.17 -5.37 -25.08
N SER A 44 -0.46 -5.94 -26.05
CA SER A 44 -0.63 -7.33 -26.48
C SER A 44 0.69 -8.11 -26.44
N HIS A 45 1.71 -7.57 -25.77
CA HIS A 45 3.02 -8.21 -25.62
C HIS A 45 3.01 -9.08 -24.36
N GLU A 46 2.93 -10.39 -24.55
CA GLU A 46 2.79 -11.38 -23.46
C GLU A 46 3.93 -11.31 -22.43
N ASP A 47 5.15 -10.98 -22.87
CA ASP A 47 6.30 -10.80 -21.99
C ASP A 47 6.15 -9.58 -21.07
N ILE A 48 5.62 -8.47 -21.58
CA ILE A 48 5.31 -7.28 -20.79
C ILE A 48 4.14 -7.55 -19.83
N ILE A 49 3.09 -8.22 -20.29
CA ILE A 49 1.94 -8.58 -19.45
C ILE A 49 2.40 -9.45 -18.27
N SER A 50 3.27 -10.42 -18.52
CA SER A 50 3.83 -11.28 -17.46
C SER A 50 4.58 -10.47 -16.39
N VAL A 51 5.31 -9.42 -16.78
CA VAL A 51 5.98 -8.52 -15.82
C VAL A 51 4.96 -7.67 -15.05
N TYR A 52 3.93 -7.15 -15.71
CA TYR A 52 2.88 -6.37 -15.06
C TYR A 52 2.08 -7.17 -14.04
N GLU A 53 1.75 -8.43 -14.32
CA GLU A 53 1.10 -9.31 -13.34
C GLU A 53 1.95 -9.52 -12.07
N GLU A 54 3.27 -9.48 -12.21
CA GLU A 54 4.22 -9.64 -11.10
C GLU A 54 4.41 -8.33 -10.33
N LEU A 55 4.38 -7.20 -11.02
CA LEU A 55 4.27 -5.88 -10.37
C LEU A 55 2.98 -5.79 -9.57
N LEU A 56 1.84 -6.21 -10.11
CA LEU A 56 0.57 -6.26 -9.39
C LEU A 56 0.62 -7.10 -8.10
N LYS A 57 1.33 -8.24 -8.11
CA LYS A 57 1.58 -9.04 -6.88
C LYS A 57 2.40 -8.23 -5.87
N GLY A 58 3.41 -7.50 -6.34
CA GLY A 58 4.23 -6.59 -5.55
C GLY A 58 3.39 -5.47 -4.91
N SER A 59 2.61 -4.75 -5.70
CA SER A 59 1.81 -3.60 -5.23
C SER A 59 0.76 -4.03 -4.21
N ARG A 60 0.07 -5.18 -4.42
CA ARG A 60 -0.82 -5.77 -3.41
C ARG A 60 -0.12 -6.12 -2.11
N ASN A 61 1.09 -6.66 -2.19
CA ASN A 61 1.91 -6.98 -1.02
C ASN A 61 2.41 -5.75 -0.27
N HIS A 62 2.76 -4.68 -0.99
CA HIS A 62 3.11 -3.39 -0.39
C HIS A 62 1.90 -2.75 0.27
N LEU A 63 0.72 -2.77 -0.37
CA LEU A 63 -0.53 -2.29 0.22
C LEU A 63 -0.82 -3.02 1.53
N ARG A 64 -0.77 -4.36 1.54
CA ARG A 64 -0.88 -5.17 2.79
C ARG A 64 0.08 -4.69 3.87
N SER A 65 1.32 -4.39 3.49
CA SER A 65 2.36 -3.95 4.43
C SER A 65 2.06 -2.56 5.00
N PHE A 66 1.69 -1.58 4.17
CA PHE A 66 1.33 -0.24 4.62
C PHE A 66 0.07 -0.25 5.49
N VAL A 67 -0.98 -0.95 5.06
CA VAL A 67 -2.22 -1.09 5.83
C VAL A 67 -1.94 -1.73 7.18
N SER A 68 -1.17 -2.82 7.22
CA SER A 68 -0.77 -3.47 8.49
C SER A 68 -0.02 -2.52 9.43
N LYS A 69 0.81 -1.61 8.90
CA LYS A 69 1.50 -0.59 9.73
C LYS A 69 0.57 0.50 10.23
N ILE A 70 -0.38 0.96 9.40
CA ILE A 70 -1.40 1.93 9.81
C ILE A 70 -2.29 1.34 10.91
N GLU A 71 -2.73 0.10 10.74
CA GLU A 71 -3.61 -0.58 11.69
C GLU A 71 -2.90 -0.93 13.00
N ALA A 72 -1.59 -1.17 12.96
CA ALA A 72 -0.77 -1.32 14.18
C ALA A 72 -0.74 -0.04 15.04
N GLU A 73 -1.01 1.14 14.46
CA GLU A 73 -1.15 2.40 15.18
C GLU A 73 -2.57 2.63 15.76
N GLY A 74 -3.46 1.64 15.60
CA GLY A 74 -4.82 1.63 16.16
C GLY A 74 -5.88 2.31 15.28
N VAL A 75 -5.58 2.55 14.01
CA VAL A 75 -6.48 3.20 13.05
C VAL A 75 -6.92 2.20 11.99
N VAL A 76 -8.22 2.14 11.67
CA VAL A 76 -8.70 1.33 10.54
C VAL A 76 -8.38 2.06 9.23
N TYR A 77 -7.69 1.38 8.31
CA TYR A 77 -7.38 1.97 7.01
C TYR A 77 -8.65 2.27 6.21
N LYS A 78 -8.62 3.36 5.44
CA LYS A 78 -9.68 3.71 4.48
C LYS A 78 -9.05 3.87 3.12
N ALA A 79 -9.61 3.16 2.14
CA ALA A 79 -9.18 3.25 0.75
C ALA A 79 -9.23 4.70 0.27
N GLN A 80 -8.23 5.10 -0.51
CA GLN A 80 -8.06 6.49 -0.97
C GLN A 80 -8.37 6.66 -2.46
N TYR A 81 -8.23 5.60 -3.25
CA TYR A 81 -8.38 5.59 -4.69
C TYR A 81 -9.24 4.41 -5.18
N LEU A 82 -8.91 3.19 -4.75
CA LEU A 82 -9.74 2.01 -4.98
C LEU A 82 -10.99 2.04 -4.11
N THR A 83 -11.97 1.19 -4.43
CA THR A 83 -13.11 0.98 -3.53
C THR A 83 -12.64 0.29 -2.25
N GLN A 84 -13.37 0.49 -1.16
CA GLN A 84 -13.05 -0.18 0.09
C GLN A 84 -13.14 -1.70 -0.06
N GLU A 85 -14.12 -2.18 -0.83
CA GLU A 85 -14.31 -3.60 -1.11
C GLU A 85 -13.12 -4.23 -1.83
N GLU A 86 -12.50 -3.51 -2.78
CA GLU A 86 -11.29 -3.96 -3.48
C GLU A 86 -10.10 -4.02 -2.52
N VAL A 87 -9.90 -2.98 -1.70
CA VAL A 87 -8.82 -2.96 -0.70
C VAL A 87 -9.00 -4.09 0.31
N ASP A 88 -10.21 -4.28 0.83
CA ASP A 88 -10.55 -5.36 1.78
C ASP A 88 -10.22 -6.73 1.16
N ALA A 89 -10.62 -6.95 -0.09
CA ALA A 89 -10.33 -8.18 -0.82
C ALA A 89 -8.82 -8.45 -1.01
N ILE A 90 -7.99 -7.40 -1.04
CA ILE A 90 -6.53 -7.50 -1.14
C ILE A 90 -5.92 -7.78 0.24
N VAL A 91 -6.28 -7.00 1.26
CA VAL A 91 -5.64 -7.04 2.58
C VAL A 91 -6.01 -8.28 3.40
N ASP A 92 -7.18 -8.86 3.15
CA ASP A 92 -7.66 -10.09 3.81
C ASP A 92 -7.04 -11.39 3.24
N ARG A 93 -6.08 -11.25 2.31
CA ARG A 93 -5.36 -12.37 1.70
C ARG A 93 -3.91 -12.44 2.16
N SER A 94 -3.32 -13.63 2.11
CA SER A 94 -1.91 -13.85 2.40
C SER A 94 -1.00 -13.17 1.38
N MET A 95 0.22 -12.84 1.78
CA MET A 95 1.26 -12.33 0.88
C MET A 95 1.50 -13.26 -0.31
N GLU A 96 1.60 -12.66 -1.50
CA GLU A 96 1.83 -13.34 -2.76
C GLU A 96 3.35 -13.55 -2.99
N ARG A 97 3.74 -14.62 -3.67
CA ARG A 97 5.12 -14.84 -4.09
C ARG A 97 5.25 -14.64 -5.59
N GLY A 98 6.28 -13.90 -6.01
CA GLY A 98 6.61 -13.77 -7.41
C GLY A 98 7.03 -15.11 -8.02
N SER A 99 6.79 -15.28 -9.31
CA SER A 99 6.88 -16.58 -10.00
C SER A 99 7.55 -16.55 -11.37
N ILE A 100 7.93 -15.38 -11.88
CA ILE A 100 8.63 -15.23 -13.17
C ILE A 100 10.14 -15.29 -13.04
#